data_AF-A0A9X5XKX2-F1
#
_entry.id   AF-A0A9X5XKX2-F1
#
_cell.length_a   1.000
_cell.length_b   1.000
_cell.length_c   1.000
_cell.angle_alpha   90.00
_cell.angle_beta   90.00
_cell.angle_gamma   90.00
#
_symmetry.space_group_name_H-M   'P 1'
#
loop_
_entity.id
_entity.type
_entity.pdbx_description
1 polymer ?
#
loop_
_entity_poly.entity_id
_entity_poly.type
_entity_poly.pdbx_seq_one_letter_code
_entity_poly.pdbx_strand_id
1 'polypeptide(L)'
;MGTETNAESVRTPSIVSGPPLSAEPGLGQLTLPGFLREVTALYGEREALVMRTAEGTTRWTYTELWERAVEVARALRACGVGKDSRVGVLMTNRAEWIAAVFGTSLAG
;
A
#
# COMPACT_ATOMS: atom_id res chain seq x y z
N MET A 1 26.54 -3.43 -57.56
CA MET A 1 27.44 -3.08 -56.46
C MET A 1 26.61 -2.38 -55.40
N GLY A 2 26.55 -2.93 -54.17
CA GLY A 2 25.90 -2.30 -53.02
C GLY A 2 24.67 -3.03 -52.49
N THR A 3 24.86 -4.04 -51.64
CA THR A 3 23.86 -4.48 -50.65
C THR A 3 24.32 -3.99 -49.29
N GLU A 4 23.76 -2.88 -48.80
CA GLU A 4 23.96 -2.43 -47.43
C GLU A 4 23.04 -3.24 -46.50
N THR A 5 23.62 -4.24 -45.84
CA THR A 5 22.99 -4.95 -44.73
C THR A 5 22.87 -4.00 -43.56
N ASN A 6 21.65 -3.54 -43.26
CA ASN A 6 21.33 -2.73 -42.11
C ASN A 6 21.52 -3.58 -40.84
N ALA A 7 22.66 -3.40 -40.16
CA ALA A 7 22.95 -4.09 -38.91
C ALA A 7 22.06 -3.52 -37.80
N GLU A 8 21.05 -4.30 -37.40
CA GLU A 8 20.24 -4.00 -36.21
C GLU A 8 21.15 -3.88 -34.98
N SER A 9 21.33 -2.65 -34.51
CA SER A 9 22.04 -2.37 -33.26
C SER A 9 21.18 -2.87 -32.10
N VAL A 10 21.49 -4.06 -31.61
CA VAL A 10 20.89 -4.63 -30.39
C VAL A 10 21.30 -3.74 -29.21
N ARG A 11 20.37 -2.90 -28.73
CA ARG A 11 20.60 -2.08 -27.54
C ARG A 11 20.54 -2.94 -26.29
N THR A 12 21.66 -3.07 -25.59
CA THR A 12 21.72 -3.71 -24.27
C THR A 12 20.89 -2.91 -23.27
N PRO A 13 19.95 -3.54 -22.53
CA PRO A 13 19.17 -2.84 -21.52
C PRO A 13 20.06 -2.36 -20.36
N SER A 14 19.81 -1.14 -19.89
CA SER A 14 20.44 -0.61 -18.68
C SER A 14 19.67 -1.13 -17.46
N ILE A 15 20.13 -2.24 -16.88
CA ILE A 15 19.49 -2.87 -15.72
C ILE A 15 20.27 -2.50 -14.46
N VAL A 16 19.56 -1.94 -13.48
CA VAL A 16 20.05 -1.74 -12.12
C VAL A 16 19.27 -2.69 -11.21
N SER A 17 19.99 -3.41 -10.35
CA SER A 17 19.40 -4.29 -9.34
C SER A 17 19.79 -3.80 -7.95
N GLY A 18 18.82 -3.70 -7.05
CA GLY A 18 19.06 -3.48 -5.62
C GLY A 18 19.59 -4.74 -4.92
N PRO A 19 20.01 -4.62 -3.65
CA PRO A 19 20.36 -5.78 -2.83
C PRO A 19 19.17 -6.76 -2.73
N PRO A 20 19.43 -8.07 -2.57
CA PRO A 20 18.35 -9.04 -2.39
C PRO A 20 17.62 -8.77 -1.07
N LEU A 21 16.30 -9.02 -1.04
CA LEU A 21 15.47 -8.83 0.17
C LEU A 21 16.10 -9.50 1.41
N SER A 22 16.69 -10.69 1.26
CA SER A 22 17.33 -11.41 2.38
C SER A 22 18.50 -10.66 3.03
N ALA A 23 19.07 -9.66 2.34
CA ALA A 23 20.19 -8.85 2.81
C ALA A 23 19.75 -7.44 3.25
N GLU A 24 18.46 -7.11 3.22
CA GLU A 24 17.96 -5.79 3.61
C GLU A 24 17.64 -5.76 5.12
N PRO A 25 18.44 -5.06 5.93
CA PRO A 25 18.19 -4.96 7.36
C PRO A 25 16.93 -4.13 7.64
N GLY A 26 16.07 -4.61 8.55
CA GLY A 26 14.88 -3.84 8.98
C GLY A 26 13.65 -3.98 8.08
N LEU A 27 13.56 -5.04 7.27
CA LEU A 27 12.41 -5.35 6.39
C LEU A 27 11.03 -5.44 7.09
N GLY A 28 11.01 -5.49 8.44
CA GLY A 28 9.78 -5.47 9.23
C GLY A 28 8.78 -6.54 8.80
N GLN A 29 7.50 -6.26 8.97
CA GLN A 29 6.43 -7.11 8.45
C GLN A 29 6.30 -7.00 6.92
N LEU A 30 6.27 -8.14 6.23
CA LEU A 30 6.21 -8.24 4.76
C LEU A 30 4.80 -8.07 4.17
N THR A 31 3.84 -7.61 4.96
CA THR A 31 2.46 -7.39 4.52
C THR A 31 2.01 -5.99 4.94
N LEU A 32 1.24 -5.31 4.10
CA LEU A 32 0.60 -4.03 4.46
C LEU A 32 -0.13 -4.07 5.81
N PRO A 33 -0.97 -5.08 6.13
CA PRO A 33 -1.60 -5.17 7.44
C PRO A 33 -0.61 -5.41 8.58
N GLY A 34 0.44 -6.20 8.36
CA GLY A 34 1.49 -6.42 9.35
C GLY A 34 2.27 -5.14 9.63
N PHE A 35 2.65 -4.40 8.59
CA PHE A 35 3.33 -3.11 8.70
C PHE A 35 2.48 -2.11 9.49
N LEU A 36 1.20 -1.95 9.15
CA LEU A 36 0.33 -1.02 9.87
C LEU A 36 0.18 -1.42 11.35
N ARG A 37 0.07 -2.72 11.63
CA ARG A 37 -0.01 -3.22 13.01
C ARG A 37 1.25 -2.89 13.81
N GLU A 38 2.43 -3.08 13.22
CA GLU A 38 3.72 -2.79 13.85
C GLU A 38 3.87 -1.29 14.14
N VAL A 39 3.59 -0.44 13.15
CA VAL A 39 3.64 1.01 13.30
C VAL A 39 2.64 1.51 14.33
N THR A 40 1.43 0.95 14.36
CA THR A 40 0.40 1.30 15.36
C THR A 40 0.84 0.91 16.77
N ALA A 41 1.47 -0.25 16.94
CA ALA A 41 1.97 -0.69 18.25
C ALA A 41 3.10 0.22 18.77
N LEU A 42 3.96 0.74 17.89
CA LEU A 42 5.09 1.59 18.27
C LEU A 42 4.70 3.07 18.41
N TYR A 43 3.74 3.54 17.61
CA TYR A 43 3.49 4.96 17.38
C TYR A 43 2.00 5.32 17.37
N GLY A 44 1.15 4.54 18.03
CA GLY A 44 -0.31 4.66 17.99
C GLY A 44 -0.84 6.09 18.10
N GLU A 45 -0.35 6.86 19.07
CA GLU A 45 -0.79 8.24 19.36
C GLU A 45 -0.26 9.31 18.38
N ARG A 46 0.64 8.94 17.44
CA ARG A 46 1.17 9.89 16.45
C ARG A 46 0.19 10.05 15.29
N GLU A 47 0.18 11.23 14.69
CA GLU A 47 -0.62 11.50 13.48
C GLU A 47 -0.17 10.59 12.32
N ALA A 48 -1.12 9.86 11.76
CA ALA A 48 -0.98 9.06 10.56
C ALA A 48 -1.53 9.78 9.33
N LEU A 49 -2.55 10.62 9.52
CA LEU A 49 -3.21 11.37 8.47
C LEU A 49 -3.55 12.77 8.96
N VAL A 50 -3.23 13.77 8.14
CA VAL A 50 -3.71 15.15 8.28
C VAL A 50 -4.20 15.61 6.93
N MET A 51 -5.47 15.96 6.82
CA MET A 51 -6.10 16.36 5.57
C MET A 51 -6.95 17.61 5.76
N ARG A 52 -6.71 18.63 4.93
CA ARG A 52 -7.53 19.84 4.88
C ARG A 52 -8.74 19.62 3.97
N THR A 53 -9.93 19.91 4.47
CA THR A 53 -11.20 19.87 3.73
C THR A 53 -11.85 21.25 3.73
N ALA A 54 -12.99 21.40 3.07
CA ALA A 54 -13.76 22.64 3.10
C ALA A 54 -14.35 22.91 4.50
N GLU A 55 -14.63 21.85 5.26
CA GLU A 55 -15.24 21.88 6.59
C GLU A 55 -14.21 22.01 7.72
N GLY A 56 -12.90 21.86 7.44
CA GLY A 56 -11.87 21.99 8.45
C GLY A 56 -10.61 21.16 8.16
N THR A 57 -9.99 20.63 9.22
CA THR A 57 -8.83 19.73 9.10
C THR A 57 -9.14 18.43 9.82
N THR A 58 -9.20 17.35 9.05
CA THR A 58 -9.32 15.97 9.56
C THR A 58 -7.95 15.48 9.97
N ARG A 59 -7.87 14.86 11.15
CA ARG A 59 -6.67 14.24 11.69
C ARG A 59 -6.99 12.86 12.20
N TRP A 60 -6.15 11.88 11.88
CA TRP A 60 -6.19 10.56 12.50
C TRP A 60 -4.81 10.22 13.04
N THR A 61 -4.80 9.65 14.23
CA THR A 61 -3.68 8.92 14.80
C THR A 61 -3.51 7.55 14.11
N TYR A 62 -2.37 6.87 14.33
CA TYR A 62 -2.20 5.50 13.84
C TYR A 62 -3.20 4.54 14.47
N THR A 63 -3.55 4.72 15.75
CA THR A 63 -4.60 3.94 16.43
C THR A 63 -5.95 4.09 15.70
N GLU A 64 -6.35 5.33 15.41
CA GLU A 64 -7.59 5.63 14.72
C GLU A 64 -7.63 5.12 13.28
N LEU A 65 -6.49 5.13 12.57
CA LEU A 65 -6.37 4.54 11.24
C LEU A 65 -6.51 3.02 11.29
N TRP A 66 -5.87 2.37 12.27
CA TRP A 66 -5.98 0.92 12.47
C TRP A 66 -7.42 0.49 12.74
N GLU A 67 -8.12 1.18 13.64
CA GLU A 67 -9.52 0.90 13.96
C GLU A 67 -10.42 0.98 12.72
N ARG A 68 -10.29 2.05 11.93
CA ARG A 68 -11.05 2.24 10.69
C ARG A 68 -10.71 1.18 9.63
N ALA A 69 -9.44 0.80 9.52
CA ALA A 69 -9.04 -0.29 8.62
C ALA A 69 -9.64 -1.64 9.05
N VAL A 70 -9.68 -1.91 10.36
CA VAL A 70 -10.34 -3.11 10.92
C VAL A 70 -11.84 -3.11 10.65
N GLU A 71 -12.51 -1.96 10.77
CA GLU A 71 -13.93 -1.82 10.42
C GLU A 71 -14.21 -2.17 8.96
N VAL A 72 -13.42 -1.61 8.02
CA VAL A 72 -13.52 -1.95 6.60
C VAL A 72 -13.29 -3.44 6.37
N ALA A 73 -12.25 -4.02 6.98
CA ALA A 73 -11.94 -5.45 6.83
C ALA A 73 -13.10 -6.34 7.31
N ARG A 74 -13.71 -5.99 8.45
CA ARG A 74 -14.88 -6.70 8.99
C ARG A 74 -16.08 -6.61 8.06
N ALA A 75 -16.35 -5.41 7.51
CA ALA A 75 -17.44 -5.22 6.56
C ALA A 75 -17.23 -6.03 5.27
N LEU A 76 -16.02 -6.00 4.70
CA LEU A 76 -15.66 -6.79 3.52
C LEU A 76 -15.81 -8.29 3.80
N ARG A 77 -15.34 -8.79 4.94
CA ARG A 77 -15.52 -10.20 5.32
C ARG A 77 -16.98 -10.58 5.49
N ALA A 78 -17.81 -9.70 6.05
CA ALA A 78 -19.25 -9.92 6.13
C ALA A 78 -19.91 -10.00 4.74
N CYS A 79 -19.36 -9.31 3.75
CA CYS A 79 -19.75 -9.42 2.34
C CYS A 79 -19.17 -10.65 1.61
N GLY A 80 -18.42 -11.53 2.31
CA GLY A 80 -17.83 -12.74 1.74
C GLY A 80 -16.46 -12.55 1.10
N VAL A 81 -15.84 -11.37 1.24
CA VAL A 81 -14.45 -11.15 0.79
C VAL A 81 -13.48 -11.87 1.72
N GLY A 82 -12.47 -12.49 1.14
CA GLY A 82 -11.36 -13.11 1.87
C GLY A 82 -10.18 -13.37 0.94
N LYS A 83 -9.32 -14.31 1.32
CA LYS A 83 -8.15 -14.70 0.53
C LYS A 83 -8.52 -14.93 -0.94
N ASP A 84 -7.66 -14.45 -1.83
CA ASP A 84 -7.78 -14.56 -3.30
C ASP A 84 -8.94 -13.75 -3.90
N SER A 85 -9.73 -13.04 -3.09
CA SER A 85 -10.70 -12.06 -3.57
C SER A 85 -9.99 -10.85 -4.17
N ARG A 86 -10.63 -10.22 -5.15
CA ARG A 86 -10.14 -8.97 -5.76
C ARG A 86 -11.06 -7.84 -5.37
N VAL A 87 -10.48 -6.80 -4.78
CA VAL A 87 -11.21 -5.58 -4.39
C VAL A 87 -10.53 -4.39 -5.06
N GLY A 88 -11.31 -3.59 -5.78
CA GLY A 88 -10.86 -2.33 -6.35
C GLY A 88 -11.21 -1.16 -5.44
N VAL A 89 -10.25 -0.28 -5.17
CA VAL A 89 -10.49 0.98 -4.46
C VAL A 89 -10.41 2.12 -5.45
N LEU A 90 -11.55 2.72 -5.79
CA LEU A 90 -11.64 3.88 -6.68
C LEU A 90 -12.20 5.08 -5.92
N MET A 91 -11.30 5.95 -5.46
CA MET A 91 -11.65 7.20 -4.79
C MET A 91 -10.61 8.27 -5.09
N THR A 92 -10.98 9.55 -4.93
CA THR A 92 -10.04 10.68 -4.94
C THR A 92 -9.26 10.74 -3.61
N ASN A 93 -8.38 11.74 -3.44
CA ASN A 93 -7.69 11.96 -2.17
C ASN A 93 -8.68 12.33 -1.06
N ARG A 94 -9.01 11.33 -0.24
CA ARG A 94 -9.90 11.44 0.91
C ARG A 94 -9.39 10.54 2.03
N ALA A 95 -9.70 10.87 3.27
CA ALA A 95 -9.15 10.17 4.43
C ALA A 95 -9.55 8.68 4.44
N GLU A 96 -10.76 8.36 4.00
CA GLU A 96 -11.28 7.00 3.96
C GLU A 96 -10.51 6.11 2.98
N TRP A 97 -9.80 6.68 2.00
CA TRP A 97 -9.02 5.90 1.04
C TRP A 97 -7.94 5.07 1.74
N ILE A 98 -7.20 5.65 2.68
CA ILE A 98 -6.11 4.93 3.35
C ILE A 98 -6.65 3.81 4.27
N ALA A 99 -7.79 4.05 4.94
CA ALA A 99 -8.48 3.01 5.70
C ALA A 99 -9.01 1.90 4.79
N ALA A 100 -9.52 2.23 3.61
CA ALA A 100 -10.02 1.26 2.64
C ALA A 100 -8.90 0.37 2.08
N VAL A 101 -7.73 0.92 1.78
CA VAL A 101 -6.57 0.17 1.29
C VAL A 101 -6.08 -0.83 2.35
N PHE A 102 -5.81 -0.35 3.57
CA PHE A 102 -5.36 -1.25 4.65
C PHE A 102 -6.44 -2.25 5.06
N GLY A 103 -7.70 -1.83 5.12
CA GLY A 103 -8.83 -2.71 5.44
C GLY A 103 -9.04 -3.80 4.40
N THR A 104 -8.86 -3.48 3.12
CA THR A 104 -8.87 -4.47 2.04
C THR A 104 -7.74 -5.49 2.22
N SER A 105 -6.52 -5.03 2.49
CA SER A 105 -5.39 -5.95 2.73
C SER A 105 -5.55 -6.77 4.02
N LEU A 106 -6.25 -6.25 5.04
CA LEU A 106 -6.60 -6.97 6.27
C LEU A 106 -7.68 -8.05 6.03
N ALA A 107 -8.53 -7.88 5.02
CA ALA A 107 -9.65 -8.79 4.77
C ALA A 107 -9.18 -10.19 4.31
N GLY A 108 -8.02 -10.33 3.66
CA GLY A 108 -7.39 -11.62 3.38
C GLY A 108 -6.72 -11.71 2.03
#